data_AF-A0A448B0M8-F1
#
_entry.id   AF-A0A448B0M8-F1
#
_cell.length_a   1.000
_cell.length_b   1.000
_cell.length_c   1.000
_cell.angle_alpha   90.00
_cell.angle_beta   90.00
_cell.angle_gamma   90.00
#
_symmetry.space_group_name_H-M   'P 1'
#
loop_
_entity.id
_entity.type
_entity.pdbx_description
1 polymer ?
#
loop_
_entity_poly.entity_id
_entity_poly.type
_entity_poly.pdbx_seq_one_letter_code
_entity_poly.pdbx_strand_id
1 'polypeptide(L)'
;MELIFIGLDKPDDDILLNEQKFLEKYTTEKLLFENKYINDWNFFNLLNFIFQTEVKLENIKESGSRKLINLSQYKGQHLHPDLLENKYFEWLNISRNDNTMNEYGSLICVLGYLESNKKKNELYLIVE
;
A
#
# COMPACT_ATOMS: atom_id res chain seq x y z
N MET A 1 -11.20 5.11 -3.71
CA MET A 1 -10.70 4.40 -2.52
C MET A 1 -9.27 4.82 -2.24
N GLU A 2 -8.98 5.18 -0.99
CA GLU A 2 -7.65 5.48 -0.48
C GLU A 2 -6.99 4.20 0.06
N LEU A 3 -5.71 4.03 -0.28
CA LEU A 3 -4.86 2.96 0.20
C LEU A 3 -3.72 3.56 0.99
N ILE A 4 -3.50 3.09 2.22
CA ILE A 4 -2.41 3.57 3.09
C ILE A 4 -1.51 2.38 3.46
N PHE A 5 -0.25 2.44 3.03
CA PHE A 5 0.78 1.43 3.29
C PHE A 5 1.59 1.79 4.53
N ILE A 6 1.74 0.83 5.45
CA ILE A 6 2.38 1.05 6.74
C ILE A 6 3.28 -0.13 7.10
N GLY A 7 4.58 0.12 7.25
CA GLY A 7 5.55 -0.86 7.76
C GLY A 7 5.81 -0.69 9.27
N LEU A 8 5.69 -1.75 10.06
CA LEU A 8 5.89 -1.72 11.52
C LEU A 8 6.85 -2.79 12.04
N ASP A 9 7.56 -2.48 13.12
CA ASP A 9 8.41 -3.48 13.81
C ASP A 9 7.59 -4.41 14.71
N LYS A 10 6.37 -4.02 15.08
CA LYS A 10 5.44 -4.80 15.92
C LYS A 10 3.99 -4.55 15.46
N PRO A 11 3.08 -5.52 15.65
CA PRO A 11 1.65 -5.32 15.40
C PRO A 11 1.08 -4.15 16.22
N ASP A 12 0.14 -3.43 15.63
CA ASP A 12 -0.50 -2.25 16.25
C ASP A 12 -1.95 -2.04 15.77
N ASP A 13 -2.66 -3.15 15.55
CA ASP A 13 -3.94 -3.19 14.86
C ASP A 13 -5.01 -2.27 15.50
N ASP A 14 -5.02 -2.14 16.83
CA ASP A 14 -5.98 -1.30 17.56
C ASP A 14 -5.81 0.20 17.26
N ILE A 15 -4.58 0.63 17.00
CA ILE A 15 -4.29 2.00 16.58
C ILE A 15 -4.58 2.15 15.09
N LEU A 16 -4.18 1.17 14.27
CA LEU A 16 -4.38 1.22 12.83
C LEU A 16 -5.86 1.17 12.41
N LEU A 17 -6.73 0.50 13.17
CA LEU A 17 -8.17 0.42 12.91
C LEU A 17 -8.97 1.63 13.41
N ASN A 18 -8.36 2.51 14.23
CA ASN A 18 -9.03 3.69 14.77
C ASN A 18 -8.42 4.95 14.14
N GLU A 19 -9.16 5.60 13.23
CA GLU A 19 -8.70 6.78 12.49
C GLU A 19 -8.15 7.88 13.40
N GLN A 20 -8.85 8.20 14.49
CA GLN A 20 -8.40 9.24 15.42
C GLN A 20 -7.06 8.88 16.06
N LYS A 21 -6.92 7.67 16.59
CA LYS A 21 -5.66 7.20 17.20
C LYS A 21 -4.55 7.10 16.16
N PHE A 22 -4.88 6.67 14.95
CA PHE A 22 -3.94 6.62 13.83
C PHE A 22 -3.39 8.01 13.52
N LEU A 23 -4.25 9.01 13.35
CA LEU A 23 -3.82 10.40 13.13
C LEU A 23 -3.00 10.92 14.32
N GLU A 24 -3.47 10.75 15.55
CA GLU A 24 -2.74 11.21 16.73
C GLU A 24 -1.32 10.63 16.79
N LYS A 25 -1.16 9.33 16.51
CA LYS A 25 0.16 8.68 16.52
C LYS A 25 1.01 9.03 15.32
N TYR A 26 0.53 8.79 14.10
CA TYR A 26 1.37 8.83 12.90
C TYR A 26 1.66 10.25 12.42
N THR A 27 0.75 11.20 12.64
CA THR A 27 1.03 12.61 12.33
C THR A 27 1.87 13.31 13.39
N THR A 28 1.67 13.01 14.69
CA THR A 28 2.41 13.68 15.77
C THR A 28 3.82 13.11 15.96
N GLU A 29 3.99 11.78 15.83
CA GLU A 29 5.27 11.10 16.01
C GLU A 29 6.14 11.11 14.73
N LYS A 30 5.67 11.74 13.65
CA LYS A 30 6.31 11.76 12.32
C LYS A 30 6.63 10.36 11.78
N LEU A 31 5.79 9.37 12.12
CA LEU A 31 5.91 8.04 11.56
C LEU A 31 5.49 8.09 10.09
N LEU A 32 6.35 7.57 9.22
CA LEU A 32 6.13 7.63 7.78
C LEU A 32 5.19 6.51 7.32
N PHE A 33 4.17 6.89 6.56
CA PHE A 33 3.32 6.02 5.77
C PHE A 33 3.24 6.59 4.35
N GLU A 34 2.78 5.78 3.40
CA GLU A 34 2.58 6.23 2.02
C GLU A 34 1.14 5.92 1.60
N ASN A 35 0.54 6.82 0.80
CA ASN A 35 -0.83 6.65 0.35
C ASN A 35 -0.98 6.71 -1.18
N LYS A 36 -2.03 6.05 -1.68
CA LYS A 36 -2.42 6.11 -3.08
C LYS A 36 -3.93 6.03 -3.22
N TYR A 37 -4.48 6.92 -4.02
CA TYR A 37 -5.87 6.85 -4.44
C TYR A 37 -6.00 5.94 -5.66
N ILE A 38 -7.01 5.07 -5.64
CA ILE A 38 -7.37 4.22 -6.77
C ILE A 38 -8.89 4.16 -6.96
N ASN A 39 -9.28 3.72 -8.16
CA ASN A 39 -10.62 3.24 -8.42
C ASN A 39 -10.80 1.81 -7.85
N ASP A 40 -11.97 1.50 -7.32
CA ASP A 40 -12.23 0.24 -6.60
C ASP A 40 -11.93 -1.01 -7.43
N TRP A 41 -12.27 -0.99 -8.72
CA TRP A 41 -12.03 -2.09 -9.66
C TRP A 41 -10.55 -2.38 -9.93
N ASN A 42 -9.65 -1.43 -9.61
CA ASN A 42 -8.20 -1.59 -9.75
C ASN A 42 -7.51 -2.08 -8.48
N PHE A 43 -8.25 -2.38 -7.41
CA PHE A 43 -7.65 -2.79 -6.14
C PHE A 43 -6.75 -4.02 -6.25
N PHE A 44 -7.29 -5.15 -6.69
CA PHE A 44 -6.50 -6.36 -6.86
C PHE A 44 -5.45 -6.23 -7.98
N ASN A 45 -5.79 -5.52 -9.06
CA ASN A 45 -4.83 -5.25 -10.13
C ASN A 45 -3.59 -4.50 -9.62
N LEU A 46 -3.79 -3.49 -8.78
CA LEU A 46 -2.70 -2.73 -8.18
C LEU A 46 -1.87 -3.62 -7.25
N LEU A 47 -2.51 -4.37 -6.36
CA LEU A 47 -1.78 -5.24 -5.43
C LEU A 47 -0.99 -6.30 -6.19
N ASN A 48 -1.58 -6.94 -7.20
CA ASN A 48 -0.90 -7.91 -8.03
C ASN A 48 0.27 -7.29 -8.81
N PHE A 49 0.09 -6.08 -9.32
CA PHE A 49 1.16 -5.34 -9.98
C PHE A 49 2.28 -4.95 -9.02
N ILE A 50 1.97 -4.49 -7.80
CA ILE A 50 2.99 -4.13 -6.82
C ILE A 50 3.75 -5.37 -6.37
N PHE A 51 3.05 -6.44 -5.98
CA PHE A 51 3.65 -7.63 -5.37
C PHE A 51 4.09 -8.69 -6.39
N GLN A 52 3.86 -8.45 -7.69
CA GLN A 52 4.29 -9.31 -8.80
C GLN A 52 3.82 -10.77 -8.65
N THR A 53 2.67 -10.95 -8.00
CA THR A 53 2.04 -12.24 -7.71
C THR A 53 0.54 -12.04 -7.51
N GLU A 54 -0.23 -13.12 -7.54
CA GLU A 54 -1.65 -13.06 -7.17
C GLU A 54 -1.77 -12.86 -5.65
N VAL A 55 -2.23 -11.67 -5.26
CA VAL A 55 -2.43 -11.29 -3.86
C VAL A 55 -3.74 -11.84 -3.35
N LYS A 56 -3.65 -12.57 -2.25
CA LYS A 56 -4.76 -13.09 -1.48
C LYS A 56 -4.82 -12.31 -0.19
N LEU A 57 -6.01 -11.83 0.13
CA LEU A 57 -6.24 -11.06 1.35
C LEU A 57 -6.60 -12.04 2.45
N GLU A 58 -5.74 -12.12 3.45
CA GLU A 58 -5.94 -12.91 4.65
C GLU A 58 -5.98 -11.97 5.86
N ASN A 59 -6.65 -12.39 6.94
CA ASN A 59 -6.69 -11.64 8.20
C ASN A 59 -7.16 -10.18 8.06
N ILE A 60 -8.27 -9.97 7.34
CA ILE A 60 -8.91 -8.66 7.23
C ILE A 60 -9.62 -8.34 8.55
N LYS A 61 -9.28 -7.21 9.15
CA LYS A 61 -10.01 -6.63 10.28
C LYS A 61 -10.73 -5.37 9.83
N GLU A 62 -11.88 -5.08 10.41
CA GLU A 62 -12.70 -3.95 10.00
C GLU A 62 -13.21 -3.18 11.23
N SER A 63 -13.31 -1.86 11.10
CA SER A 63 -13.92 -0.97 12.09
C SER A 63 -14.59 0.20 11.37
N GLY A 64 -15.92 0.17 11.30
CA GLY A 64 -16.67 1.13 10.48
C GLY A 64 -16.39 0.92 8.99
N SER A 65 -16.02 2.00 8.29
CA SER A 65 -15.62 1.96 6.87
C SER A 65 -14.15 1.56 6.65
N ARG A 66 -13.33 1.58 7.70
CA ARG A 66 -11.90 1.33 7.62
C ARG A 66 -11.60 -0.15 7.67
N LYS A 67 -10.80 -0.63 6.71
CA LYS A 67 -10.32 -2.03 6.69
C LYS A 67 -8.81 -2.06 6.90
N LEU A 68 -8.35 -3.00 7.71
CA LEU A 68 -6.96 -3.29 7.94
C LEU A 68 -6.63 -4.67 7.39
N ILE A 69 -5.67 -4.72 6.47
CA ILE A 69 -5.24 -5.93 5.80
C ILE A 69 -3.76 -6.15 6.15
N ASN A 70 -3.42 -7.34 6.65
CA ASN A 70 -2.03 -7.72 6.86
C ASN A 70 -1.45 -8.29 5.55
N LEU A 71 -0.45 -7.61 5.01
CA LEU A 71 0.28 -7.99 3.80
C LEU A 71 1.71 -8.44 4.10
N SER A 72 2.04 -8.75 5.36
CA SER A 72 3.38 -9.13 5.80
C SER A 72 3.95 -10.33 5.04
N GLN A 73 3.09 -11.22 4.53
CA GLN A 73 3.50 -12.35 3.69
C GLN A 73 4.13 -11.95 2.34
N TYR A 74 3.79 -10.76 1.82
CA TYR A 74 4.31 -10.22 0.56
C TYR A 74 5.49 -9.25 0.76
N LYS A 75 5.95 -9.08 2.00
CA LYS A 75 7.04 -8.18 2.32
C LYS A 75 8.33 -8.59 1.60
N GLY A 76 8.97 -7.63 0.94
CA GLY A 76 10.17 -7.86 0.13
C GLY A 76 9.91 -8.59 -1.19
N GLN A 77 8.66 -8.97 -1.47
CA GLN A 77 8.21 -9.52 -2.75
C GLN A 77 7.39 -8.45 -3.48
N HIS A 78 8.01 -7.32 -3.79
CA HIS A 78 7.39 -6.26 -4.57
C HIS A 78 8.29 -5.84 -5.72
N LEU A 79 7.70 -5.20 -6.72
CA LEU A 79 8.41 -4.58 -7.82
C LEU A 79 9.44 -3.59 -7.25
N HIS A 80 10.69 -3.72 -7.66
CA HIS A 80 11.72 -2.76 -7.28
C HIS A 80 11.42 -1.40 -7.96
N PRO A 81 11.57 -0.26 -7.28
CA PRO A 81 11.31 1.06 -7.86
C PRO A 81 11.99 1.29 -9.22
N ASP A 82 13.26 0.89 -9.35
CA ASP A 82 14.05 1.03 -10.59
C ASP A 82 13.48 0.23 -11.79
N LEU A 83 12.58 -0.72 -11.54
CA LEU A 83 11.94 -1.52 -12.59
C LEU A 83 10.59 -0.93 -13.04
N LEU A 84 10.08 0.10 -12.36
CA LEU A 84 8.77 0.68 -12.68
C LEU A 84 8.74 1.25 -14.08
N GLU A 85 9.78 1.96 -14.53
CA GLU A 85 9.84 2.56 -15.88
C GLU A 85 9.55 1.53 -16.98
N ASN A 86 10.14 0.33 -16.85
CA ASN A 86 9.96 -0.76 -17.81
C ASN A 86 8.58 -1.43 -17.73
N LYS A 87 7.93 -1.38 -16.57
CA LYS A 87 6.63 -2.02 -16.32
C LYS A 87 5.44 -1.07 -16.32
N TYR A 88 5.68 0.23 -16.42
CA TYR A 88 4.62 1.22 -16.24
C TYR A 88 3.56 1.14 -17.34
N PHE A 89 3.95 0.87 -18.58
CA PHE A 89 2.99 0.65 -19.67
C PHE A 89 2.14 -0.63 -19.47
N GLU A 90 2.69 -1.67 -18.83
CA GLU A 90 1.92 -2.84 -18.43
C GLU A 90 0.83 -2.43 -17.42
N TRP A 91 1.21 -1.66 -16.40
CA TRP A 91 0.25 -1.10 -15.44
C TRP A 91 -0.84 -0.27 -16.11
N LEU A 92 -0.49 0.65 -17.02
CA LEU A 92 -1.48 1.48 -17.71
C LEU A 92 -2.46 0.63 -18.53
N ASN A 93 -1.99 -0.44 -19.16
CA ASN A 93 -2.86 -1.36 -19.90
C ASN A 93 -3.82 -2.12 -18.98
N ILE A 94 -3.36 -2.56 -17.81
CA ILE A 94 -4.18 -3.27 -16.81
C ILE A 94 -5.20 -2.32 -16.17
N SER A 95 -4.74 -1.17 -15.69
CA SER A 95 -5.52 -0.23 -14.90
C SER A 95 -6.46 0.64 -15.73
N ARG A 96 -6.17 0.79 -17.03
CA ARG A 96 -6.79 1.77 -17.94
C ARG A 96 -6.71 3.21 -17.43
N ASN A 97 -5.76 3.50 -16.54
CA ASN A 97 -5.51 4.87 -16.09
C ASN A 97 -4.87 5.69 -17.22
N ASP A 98 -5.05 7.01 -17.15
CA ASP A 98 -4.34 7.92 -18.03
C ASP A 98 -2.84 7.93 -17.71
N ASN A 99 -2.02 8.04 -18.75
CA ASN A 99 -0.58 8.21 -18.60
C ASN A 99 -0.27 9.62 -18.09
N THR A 100 -0.26 9.79 -16.76
CA THR A 100 0.05 11.07 -16.11
C THR A 100 1.26 10.94 -15.21
N MET A 101 1.98 12.05 -15.01
CA MET A 101 3.08 12.12 -14.04
C MET A 101 2.60 11.90 -12.61
N ASN A 102 1.36 12.24 -12.29
CA ASN A 102 0.78 12.00 -10.97
C ASN A 102 0.60 10.49 -10.72
N GLU A 103 0.11 9.75 -11.71
CA GLU A 103 -0.07 8.30 -11.60
C GLU A 103 1.28 7.60 -11.44
N TYR A 104 2.24 7.91 -12.31
CA TYR A 104 3.62 7.40 -12.21
C TYR A 104 4.25 7.76 -10.85
N GLY A 105 4.15 9.04 -10.47
CA GLY A 105 4.65 9.60 -9.22
C GLY A 105 4.12 8.85 -7.99
N SER A 106 2.81 8.63 -7.93
CA SER A 106 2.20 7.90 -6.81
C SER A 106 2.67 6.46 -6.71
N LEU A 107 2.86 5.76 -7.84
CA LEU A 107 3.37 4.39 -7.85
C LEU A 107 4.83 4.32 -7.41
N ILE A 108 5.68 5.22 -7.92
CA ILE A 108 7.10 5.23 -7.53
C ILE A 108 7.25 5.54 -6.03
N CYS A 109 6.41 6.40 -5.47
CA CYS A 109 6.38 6.67 -4.02
C CYS A 109 5.99 5.41 -3.23
N VAL A 110 4.92 4.71 -3.62
CA VAL A 110 4.51 3.45 -2.97
C VAL A 110 5.63 2.40 -3.03
N LEU A 111 6.23 2.16 -4.21
CA LEU A 111 7.32 1.20 -4.34
C LEU A 111 8.55 1.62 -3.52
N GLY A 112 8.90 2.91 -3.53
CA GLY A 112 10.01 3.44 -2.73
C GLY A 112 9.78 3.30 -1.22
N TYR A 113 8.54 3.50 -0.78
CA TYR A 113 8.15 3.26 0.61
C TYR A 113 8.28 1.80 1.00
N LEU A 114 7.77 0.88 0.17
CA LEU A 114 7.86 -0.56 0.41
C LEU A 114 9.32 -1.02 0.47
N GLU A 115 10.15 -0.57 -0.47
CA GLU A 115 11.59 -0.87 -0.50
C GLU A 115 12.31 -0.37 0.74
N SER A 116 12.02 0.86 1.18
CA SER A 116 12.60 1.47 2.40
C SER A 116 12.19 0.73 3.67
N ASN A 117 10.99 0.11 3.67
CA ASN A 117 10.42 -0.58 4.82
C ASN A 117 10.47 -2.11 4.73
N LYS A 118 11.13 -2.70 3.72
CA LYS A 118 11.18 -4.16 3.52
C LYS A 118 11.76 -4.95 4.69
N LYS A 119 12.51 -4.27 5.58
CA LYS A 119 13.09 -4.85 6.80
C LYS A 119 12.18 -4.79 8.04
N LYS A 120 11.07 -4.06 7.99
CA LYS A 120 10.06 -4.04 9.07
C LYS A 120 9.48 -5.44 9.27
N ASN A 121 8.93 -5.74 10.44
CA ASN A 121 8.37 -7.08 10.68
C ASN A 121 7.02 -7.24 10.00
N GLU A 122 6.18 -6.21 10.11
CA GLU A 122 4.83 -6.18 9.58
C GLU A 122 4.70 -5.19 8.41
N LEU A 123 3.81 -5.53 7.47
CA LEU A 123 3.32 -4.64 6.44
C LEU A 123 1.79 -4.67 6.48
N TYR A 124 1.19 -3.51 6.72
CA TYR A 124 -0.25 -3.34 6.71
C TYR A 124 -0.69 -2.46 5.55
N LEU A 125 -1.89 -2.74 5.06
CA LEU A 125 -2.63 -1.89 4.15
C LEU A 125 -3.95 -1.50 4.80
N ILE A 126 -4.18 -0.19 4.87
CA ILE A 126 -5.46 0.37 5.28
C ILE A 126 -6.22 0.77 4.03
N VAL A 127 -7.52 0.48 4.00
CA VAL A 127 -8.42 0.79 2.89
C VAL A 127 -9.58 1.64 3.40
N GLU A 128 -9.77 2.81 2.79
CA GLU A 128 -10.78 3.83 3.13
C GLU A 128 -11.49 4.44 1.90
#